data_AF-A0A1Y1MZ92-F1
#
_entry.id   AF-A0A1Y1MZ92-F1
#
_cell.length_a   1.000
_cell.length_b   1.000
_cell.length_c   1.000
_cell.angle_alpha   90.00
_cell.angle_beta   90.00
_cell.angle_gamma   90.00
#
_symmetry.space_group_name_H-M   'P 1'
#
loop_
_entity.id
_entity.type
_entity.pdbx_description
1 polymer ?
#
loop_
_entity_poly.entity_id
_entity_poly.type
_entity_poly.pdbx_seq_one_letter_code
_entity_poly.pdbx_strand_id
1 'polypeptide(L)'
;MLDSVTLKSNQIQDVFHILFKIHLDGSKYPMIVKLSVGWLLELPHVPHDLYYVWMSKNDAPMLLKPTTRTVQLDDLIGLDELLYVCCPYLGDIKSLLTADAIALDRSATCKHITPLTALGSVRETPKLQSQLEDMFFCTQPDSVKRTVEFVSERVASGCIKEICYEIVPSYKKEAMSKLRHEVDISSADIAEKLQRYAGRSHANLLNVLGGKAEVILNLRISAAMEALLSSTVLQQTKDVCVFLTHRMCRKRVDEWVKSHVTQDIFINYFDNEIKKLKQQTKAKPQFGLPSLGKSDKHDGSTDSGMKIMELLRELCWRTVEGQPVTQVEIFSLLESIRTSFEGRCDINDCITLAINKLLLDFIILAIAHSPDSITTDVVSMCCVLYRACGNLDELVKTIFSPRNMFVLSMSSVPERSTNCFAVLIDALLQSELLTHAEILSQVLNCNANQALSKFLGEVLSRCKIKTED
;
A
#
# COMPACT_ATOMS: atom_id res chain seq x y z
N MET A 1 -15.82 -30.09 -33.20
CA MET A 1 -16.06 -31.55 -33.23
C MET A 1 -16.67 -31.88 -34.57
N LEU A 2 -16.07 -32.79 -35.34
CA LEU A 2 -16.68 -33.29 -36.58
C LEU A 2 -17.81 -34.24 -36.17
N ASP A 3 -19.04 -33.99 -36.63
CA ASP A 3 -20.16 -34.86 -36.32
C ASP A 3 -20.06 -36.20 -37.07
N SER A 4 -20.77 -37.22 -36.59
CA SER A 4 -20.73 -38.59 -37.14
C SER A 4 -21.28 -38.70 -38.57
N VAL A 5 -21.97 -37.66 -39.05
CA VAL A 5 -22.50 -37.54 -40.42
C VAL A 5 -21.42 -37.02 -41.36
N THR A 6 -20.66 -36.01 -40.93
CA THR A 6 -19.53 -35.42 -41.64
C THR A 6 -18.40 -36.44 -41.82
N LEU A 7 -18.12 -37.28 -40.82
CA LEU A 7 -17.16 -38.39 -40.89
C LEU A 7 -17.55 -39.51 -41.88
N LYS A 8 -18.82 -39.56 -42.31
CA LYS A 8 -19.32 -40.49 -43.33
C LYS A 8 -19.35 -39.90 -44.73
N SER A 9 -19.00 -38.63 -44.89
CA SER A 9 -18.88 -38.00 -46.21
C SER A 9 -17.70 -38.61 -46.97
N ASN A 10 -17.94 -39.07 -48.20
CA ASN A 10 -16.92 -39.72 -49.04
C ASN A 10 -15.65 -38.86 -49.18
N GLN A 11 -15.80 -37.54 -49.33
CA GLN A 11 -14.66 -36.61 -49.46
C GLN A 11 -13.75 -36.60 -48.23
N ILE A 12 -14.31 -36.74 -47.03
CA ILE A 12 -13.54 -36.73 -45.79
C ILE A 12 -12.88 -38.09 -45.56
N GLN A 13 -13.55 -39.18 -45.94
CA GLN A 13 -12.95 -40.51 -45.90
C GLN A 13 -11.77 -40.63 -46.87
N ASP A 14 -11.84 -40.00 -48.05
CA ASP A 14 -10.73 -39.94 -49.01
C ASP A 14 -9.52 -39.16 -48.44
N VAL A 15 -9.76 -38.07 -47.73
CA VAL A 15 -8.69 -37.31 -47.05
C VAL A 15 -8.02 -38.16 -45.96
N PHE A 16 -8.79 -38.82 -45.11
CA PHE A 16 -8.24 -39.71 -44.08
C PHE A 16 -7.47 -40.88 -44.70
N HIS A 17 -7.97 -41.44 -45.81
CA HIS A 17 -7.26 -42.49 -46.56
C HIS A 17 -5.88 -42.01 -47.03
N ILE A 18 -5.76 -40.78 -47.53
CA ILE A 18 -4.48 -40.20 -47.95
C ILE A 18 -3.55 -39.99 -46.75
N LEU A 19 -4.07 -39.44 -45.64
CA LEU A 19 -3.29 -39.20 -44.41
C LEU A 19 -2.76 -40.50 -43.80
N PHE A 20 -3.58 -41.55 -43.74
CA PHE A 20 -3.16 -42.88 -43.25
C PHE A 20 -2.06 -43.47 -44.13
N LYS A 21 -2.16 -43.31 -45.45
CA LYS A 21 -1.11 -43.76 -46.38
C LYS A 21 0.20 -42.99 -46.19
N ILE A 22 0.15 -41.68 -45.97
CA ILE A 22 1.34 -40.86 -45.69
C ILE A 22 2.01 -41.29 -44.37
N HIS A 23 1.20 -41.59 -43.34
CA HIS A 23 1.71 -42.05 -42.06
C HIS A 23 2.39 -43.43 -42.15
N LEU A 24 1.86 -44.36 -42.94
CA LEU A 24 2.37 -45.73 -43.05
C LEU A 24 3.51 -45.91 -44.06
N ASP A 25 3.55 -45.19 -45.18
CA ASP A 25 4.61 -45.38 -46.19
C ASP A 25 5.99 -44.95 -45.63
N GLY A 26 6.83 -45.94 -45.34
CA GLY A 26 8.12 -45.80 -44.65
C GLY A 26 9.15 -44.92 -45.36
N SER A 27 9.17 -44.95 -46.69
CA SER A 27 10.32 -44.49 -47.49
C SER A 27 10.03 -43.27 -48.38
N LYS A 28 8.78 -42.81 -48.45
CA LYS A 28 8.33 -41.85 -49.47
C LYS A 28 8.17 -40.42 -48.97
N TYR A 29 8.01 -40.22 -47.66
CA TYR A 29 7.75 -38.91 -47.05
C TYR A 29 8.75 -38.60 -45.93
N PRO A 30 9.19 -37.33 -45.77
CA PRO A 30 10.10 -36.94 -44.69
C PRO A 30 9.53 -37.27 -43.31
N MET A 31 10.38 -37.70 -42.37
CA MET A 31 9.99 -38.15 -41.03
C MET A 31 9.16 -37.10 -40.27
N ILE A 32 9.49 -35.82 -40.41
CA ILE A 32 8.77 -34.72 -39.76
C ILE A 32 7.31 -34.66 -40.19
N VAL A 33 7.01 -34.90 -41.48
CA VAL A 33 5.63 -34.93 -41.99
C VAL A 33 4.88 -36.12 -41.39
N LYS A 34 5.56 -37.25 -41.19
CA LYS A 34 4.94 -38.45 -40.59
C LYS A 34 4.59 -38.25 -39.13
N LEU A 35 5.47 -37.59 -38.38
CA LEU A 35 5.24 -37.25 -36.97
C LEU A 35 4.13 -36.21 -36.83
N SER A 36 4.09 -35.19 -37.70
CA SER A 36 2.99 -34.21 -37.70
C SER A 36 1.63 -34.83 -38.06
N VAL A 37 1.60 -35.76 -39.01
CA VAL A 37 0.37 -36.51 -39.34
C VAL A 37 0.00 -37.47 -38.21
N GLY A 38 0.96 -38.16 -37.60
CA GLY A 38 0.71 -39.03 -36.44
C GLY A 38 0.10 -38.26 -35.27
N TRP A 39 0.66 -37.11 -34.94
CA TRP A 39 0.12 -36.22 -33.92
C TRP A 39 -1.31 -35.74 -34.24
N LEU A 40 -1.59 -35.39 -35.50
CA LEU A 40 -2.94 -35.00 -35.93
C LEU A 40 -3.96 -36.15 -35.72
N LEU A 41 -3.55 -37.40 -35.90
CA LEU A 41 -4.39 -38.59 -35.72
C LEU A 41 -4.55 -39.02 -34.26
N GLU A 42 -3.71 -38.52 -33.36
CA GLU A 42 -3.80 -38.73 -31.90
C GLU A 42 -4.71 -37.71 -31.20
N LEU A 43 -5.23 -36.72 -31.93
CA LEU A 43 -6.16 -35.75 -31.35
C LEU A 43 -7.45 -36.46 -30.90
N PRO A 44 -7.97 -36.14 -29.70
CA PRO A 44 -9.12 -36.85 -29.08
C PRO A 44 -10.44 -36.70 -29.86
N HIS A 45 -10.44 -35.91 -30.93
CA HIS A 45 -11.60 -35.65 -31.79
C HIS A 45 -11.58 -36.50 -33.08
N VAL A 46 -10.49 -37.23 -33.34
CA VAL A 46 -10.35 -38.14 -34.49
C VAL A 46 -10.66 -39.56 -34.02
N PRO A 47 -11.68 -40.24 -34.57
CA PRO A 47 -12.03 -41.58 -34.13
C PRO A 47 -10.92 -42.59 -34.46
N HIS A 48 -10.25 -43.13 -33.44
CA HIS A 48 -9.17 -44.11 -33.61
C HIS A 48 -9.63 -45.37 -34.37
N ASP A 49 -10.90 -45.75 -34.23
CA ASP A 49 -11.48 -46.91 -34.90
C ASP A 49 -11.41 -46.82 -36.43
N LEU A 50 -11.44 -45.61 -37.02
CA LEU A 50 -11.36 -45.42 -38.46
C LEU A 50 -10.01 -45.88 -39.03
N TYR A 51 -8.92 -45.65 -38.27
CA TYR A 51 -7.58 -46.07 -38.67
C TYR A 51 -7.45 -47.60 -38.66
N TYR A 52 -7.93 -48.26 -37.61
CA TYR A 52 -7.87 -49.71 -37.50
C TYR A 52 -8.79 -50.42 -38.51
N VAL A 53 -9.99 -49.87 -38.77
CA VAL A 53 -10.89 -50.38 -39.80
C VAL A 53 -10.29 -50.20 -41.20
N TRP A 54 -9.63 -49.05 -41.47
CA TRP A 54 -8.93 -48.83 -42.74
C TRP A 54 -7.76 -49.80 -42.92
N MET A 55 -6.98 -50.04 -41.86
CA MET A 55 -5.85 -50.97 -41.85
C MET A 55 -6.30 -52.41 -42.14
N SER A 56 -7.42 -52.82 -41.55
CA SER A 56 -8.04 -54.14 -41.78
C SER A 56 -8.63 -54.33 -43.18
N LYS A 57 -8.99 -53.25 -43.88
CA LYS A 57 -9.58 -53.30 -45.23
C LYS A 57 -8.55 -53.22 -46.37
N ASN A 58 -7.36 -52.68 -46.12
CA ASN A 58 -6.37 -52.36 -47.15
C ASN A 58 -5.10 -53.21 -47.10
N ASP A 59 -5.12 -54.37 -46.43
CA ASP A 59 -3.98 -55.30 -46.31
C ASP A 59 -2.64 -54.59 -46.00
N ALA A 60 -2.69 -53.62 -45.07
CA ALA A 60 -1.54 -52.83 -44.63
C ALA A 60 -0.35 -53.63 -44.02
N PRO A 61 -0.46 -54.90 -43.57
CA PRO A 61 0.71 -55.66 -43.12
C PRO A 61 1.80 -55.84 -44.20
N MET A 62 1.49 -55.66 -45.50
CA MET A 62 2.49 -55.76 -46.57
C MET A 62 3.35 -54.49 -46.77
N LEU A 63 2.95 -53.33 -46.24
CA LEU A 63 3.71 -52.06 -46.37
C LEU A 63 4.80 -51.89 -45.30
N LEU A 64 4.78 -52.73 -44.25
CA LEU A 64 5.81 -52.82 -43.22
C LEU A 64 6.93 -53.80 -43.61
N LYS A 65 7.30 -53.88 -44.90
CA LYS A 65 8.53 -54.57 -45.26
C LYS A 65 9.71 -53.75 -44.73
N PRO A 66 10.59 -54.31 -43.89
CA PRO A 66 11.72 -53.58 -43.35
C PRO A 66 12.71 -53.34 -44.50
N THR A 67 12.61 -52.19 -45.15
CA THR A 67 13.67 -51.72 -46.03
C THR A 67 14.91 -51.47 -45.18
N THR A 68 15.89 -52.35 -45.36
CA THR A 68 17.26 -52.27 -44.86
C THR A 68 17.84 -50.88 -45.01
N ARG A 69 17.80 -50.10 -43.93
CA ARG A 69 18.76 -49.09 -43.50
C ARG A 69 18.39 -48.70 -42.08
N THR A 70 18.91 -49.47 -41.13
CA THR A 70 18.97 -49.08 -39.73
C THR A 70 19.92 -47.89 -39.62
N VAL A 71 19.40 -46.67 -39.73
CA VAL A 71 20.05 -45.55 -39.06
C VAL A 71 19.59 -45.67 -37.62
N GLN A 72 20.48 -46.13 -36.74
CA GLN A 72 20.19 -46.12 -35.31
C GLN A 72 20.07 -44.67 -34.88
N LEU A 73 19.04 -44.34 -34.10
CA LEU A 73 18.78 -42.96 -33.63
C LEU A 73 20.00 -42.34 -32.93
N ASP A 74 20.88 -43.19 -32.39
CA ASP A 74 22.10 -42.82 -31.66
C ASP A 74 23.22 -42.26 -32.58
N ASP A 75 23.17 -42.50 -33.89
CA ASP A 75 24.20 -42.04 -34.84
C ASP A 75 23.99 -40.57 -35.31
N LEU A 76 22.85 -39.96 -34.96
CA LEU A 76 22.56 -38.55 -35.24
C LEU A 76 23.10 -37.67 -34.10
N ILE A 77 24.36 -37.28 -34.22
CA ILE A 77 24.97 -36.26 -33.37
C ILE A 77 24.08 -35.00 -33.43
N GLY A 78 23.52 -34.61 -32.28
CA GLY A 78 22.62 -33.45 -32.15
C GLY A 78 21.13 -33.79 -32.00
N LEU A 79 20.76 -35.07 -31.80
CA LEU A 79 19.37 -35.47 -31.58
C LEU A 79 18.71 -34.70 -30.42
N ASP A 80 19.43 -34.45 -29.34
CA ASP A 80 18.94 -33.68 -28.20
C ASP A 80 18.58 -32.23 -28.60
N GLU A 81 19.46 -31.55 -29.33
CA GLU A 81 19.22 -30.18 -29.80
C GLU A 81 18.07 -30.13 -30.81
N LEU A 82 17.99 -31.12 -31.71
CA LEU A 82 16.90 -31.23 -32.67
C LEU A 82 15.56 -31.53 -31.99
N LEU A 83 15.55 -32.29 -30.89
CA LEU A 83 14.34 -32.61 -30.13
C LEU A 83 13.72 -31.34 -29.51
N TYR A 84 14.55 -30.45 -28.94
CA TYR A 84 14.08 -29.19 -28.35
C TYR A 84 13.71 -28.15 -29.41
N VAL A 85 14.35 -28.18 -30.58
CA VAL A 85 13.97 -27.33 -31.73
C VAL A 85 12.65 -27.79 -32.35
N CYS A 86 12.45 -29.10 -32.49
CA CYS A 86 11.22 -29.66 -33.06
C CYS A 86 10.04 -29.70 -32.07
N CYS A 87 10.32 -29.67 -30.77
CA CYS A 87 9.31 -29.72 -29.70
C CYS A 87 9.67 -28.73 -28.57
N PRO A 88 9.42 -27.41 -28.75
CA PRO A 88 9.82 -26.39 -27.78
C PRO A 88 9.21 -26.62 -26.38
N TYR A 89 8.03 -27.24 -26.30
CA TYR A 89 7.37 -27.61 -25.04
C TYR A 89 8.16 -28.60 -24.17
N LEU A 90 9.08 -29.38 -24.75
CA LEU A 90 9.91 -30.32 -23.99
C LEU A 90 10.94 -29.60 -23.13
N GLY A 91 11.39 -28.40 -23.55
CA GLY A 91 12.26 -27.54 -22.76
C GLY A 91 11.55 -27.01 -21.51
N ASP A 92 10.28 -26.65 -21.67
CA ASP A 92 9.42 -26.22 -20.56
C ASP A 92 9.15 -27.38 -19.59
N ILE A 93 8.88 -28.59 -20.10
CA ILE A 93 8.73 -29.81 -19.28
C ILE A 93 10.02 -30.13 -18.54
N LYS A 94 11.20 -30.03 -19.18
CA LYS A 94 12.49 -30.23 -18.52
C LYS A 94 12.68 -29.23 -17.39
N SER A 95 12.34 -27.95 -17.59
CA SER A 95 12.44 -26.92 -16.56
C SER A 95 11.54 -27.21 -15.35
N LEU A 96 10.32 -27.69 -15.59
CA LEU A 96 9.36 -28.13 -14.57
C LEU A 96 9.87 -29.36 -13.80
N LEU A 97 10.41 -30.34 -14.52
CA LEU A 97 10.96 -31.56 -13.92
C LEU A 97 12.25 -31.29 -13.14
N THR A 98 13.09 -30.34 -13.55
CA THR A 98 14.26 -29.92 -12.78
C THR A 98 13.90 -29.08 -11.54
N ALA A 99 12.79 -28.33 -11.59
CA ALA A 99 12.27 -27.63 -10.42
C ALA A 99 11.79 -28.63 -9.34
N ASP A 100 11.20 -29.76 -9.75
CA ASP A 100 10.83 -30.86 -8.85
C ASP A 100 12.02 -31.76 -8.46
N ALA A 101 13.06 -31.87 -9.29
CA ALA A 101 14.25 -32.67 -8.98
C ALA A 101 15.06 -32.10 -7.80
N ILE A 102 15.08 -30.78 -7.62
CA ILE A 102 15.69 -30.13 -6.43
C ILE A 102 14.87 -30.43 -5.16
N ALA A 103 13.57 -30.74 -5.29
CA ALA A 103 12.71 -31.17 -4.20
C ALA A 103 12.74 -32.70 -3.94
N LEU A 104 13.29 -33.49 -4.86
CA LEU A 104 13.27 -34.96 -4.82
C LEU A 104 14.40 -35.62 -4.01
N ASP A 105 15.35 -34.87 -3.47
CA ASP A 105 16.43 -35.40 -2.60
C ASP A 105 15.92 -35.81 -1.19
N ARG A 106 14.60 -35.83 -0.99
CA ARG A 106 13.96 -36.43 0.18
C ARG A 106 12.91 -37.46 -0.23
N SER A 107 13.39 -38.67 -0.50
CA SER A 107 12.70 -39.96 -0.30
C SER A 107 11.22 -40.03 -0.74
N ALA A 108 10.97 -40.55 -1.95
CA ALA A 108 9.65 -41.05 -2.32
C ALA A 108 9.77 -42.36 -3.10
N THR A 109 9.59 -43.47 -2.38
CA THR A 109 9.26 -44.77 -2.93
C THR A 109 7.86 -44.75 -3.55
N CYS A 110 7.70 -45.45 -4.67
CA CYS A 110 6.48 -45.64 -5.42
C CYS A 110 5.31 -46.07 -4.50
N LYS A 111 4.19 -45.33 -4.51
CA LYS A 111 3.05 -45.56 -3.61
C LYS A 111 2.17 -46.71 -4.11
N HIS A 112 2.24 -47.85 -3.42
CA HIS A 112 1.18 -48.87 -3.43
C HIS A 112 -0.10 -48.32 -2.78
N ILE A 113 -1.26 -48.67 -3.33
CA ILE A 113 -2.58 -48.37 -2.76
C ILE A 113 -2.87 -49.41 -1.65
N THR A 114 -3.10 -48.94 -0.43
CA THR A 114 -3.63 -49.76 0.68
C THR A 114 -5.05 -49.28 1.01
N PRO A 115 -6.08 -50.13 0.92
CA PRO A 115 -7.41 -49.77 1.39
C PRO A 115 -7.40 -49.86 2.93
N LEU A 116 -7.63 -48.76 3.63
CA LEU A 116 -7.86 -48.76 5.07
C LEU A 116 -9.36 -48.85 5.33
N THR A 117 -9.81 -50.05 5.73
CA THR A 117 -11.13 -50.28 6.30
C THR A 117 -11.22 -49.56 7.64
N ALA A 118 -12.15 -48.62 7.76
CA ALA A 118 -12.37 -47.83 8.97
C ALA A 118 -12.94 -48.71 10.10
N LEU A 119 -12.12 -49.00 11.10
CA LEU A 119 -12.58 -49.46 12.42
C LEU A 119 -11.74 -48.79 13.51
N GLY A 120 -12.35 -47.86 14.23
CA GLY A 120 -11.92 -47.41 15.56
C GLY A 120 -11.04 -46.16 15.59
N SER A 121 -11.62 -45.05 16.07
CA SER A 121 -10.99 -43.94 16.82
C SER A 121 -9.46 -43.83 16.73
N VAL A 122 -8.93 -43.49 15.56
CA VAL A 122 -7.56 -42.99 15.43
C VAL A 122 -7.66 -41.48 15.47
N ARG A 123 -6.97 -40.84 16.42
CA ARG A 123 -6.80 -39.38 16.43
C ARG A 123 -6.22 -38.98 15.08
N GLU A 124 -7.07 -38.44 14.20
CA GLU A 124 -6.68 -38.00 12.87
C GLU A 124 -5.53 -37.01 13.00
N THR A 125 -4.37 -37.35 12.45
CA THR A 125 -3.28 -36.38 12.38
C THR A 125 -3.70 -35.29 11.38
N PRO A 126 -3.37 -34.00 11.61
CA PRO A 126 -3.77 -32.90 10.72
C PRO A 126 -3.29 -33.09 9.27
N LYS A 127 -2.21 -33.86 9.08
CA LYS A 127 -1.69 -34.25 7.76
C LYS A 127 -2.60 -35.25 7.05
N LEU A 128 -3.13 -36.25 7.76
CA LEU A 128 -4.05 -37.23 7.19
C LEU A 128 -5.36 -36.56 6.77
N GLN A 129 -5.88 -35.64 7.59
CA GLN A 129 -7.11 -34.92 7.27
C GLN A 129 -6.94 -34.02 6.02
N SER A 130 -5.79 -33.35 5.88
CA SER A 130 -5.47 -32.59 4.65
C SER A 130 -5.44 -33.49 3.42
N GLN A 131 -4.85 -34.68 3.53
CA GLN A 131 -4.80 -35.63 2.41
C GLN A 131 -6.19 -36.16 2.02
N LEU A 132 -7.06 -36.41 3.00
CA LEU A 132 -8.45 -36.80 2.75
C LEU A 132 -9.25 -35.70 2.05
N GLU A 133 -8.98 -34.43 2.38
CA GLU A 133 -9.61 -33.28 1.72
C GLU A 133 -9.16 -33.11 0.29
N ASP A 134 -7.86 -33.23 0.03
CA ASP A 134 -7.31 -33.18 -1.32
C ASP A 134 -7.89 -34.31 -2.18
N MET A 135 -7.96 -35.52 -1.62
CA MET A 135 -8.61 -36.66 -2.27
C MET A 135 -10.10 -36.44 -2.52
N PHE A 136 -10.83 -35.83 -1.57
CA PHE A 136 -12.23 -35.47 -1.75
C PHE A 136 -12.40 -34.52 -2.94
N PHE A 137 -11.62 -33.44 -3.01
CA PHE A 137 -11.74 -32.49 -4.13
C PHE A 137 -11.34 -33.09 -5.48
N CYS A 138 -10.42 -34.05 -5.53
CA CYS A 138 -10.10 -34.79 -6.76
C CYS A 138 -11.29 -35.60 -7.30
N THR A 139 -12.26 -35.97 -6.46
CA THR A 139 -13.47 -36.70 -6.87
C THR A 139 -14.64 -35.78 -7.24
N GLN A 140 -14.51 -34.47 -7.01
CA GLN A 140 -15.56 -33.49 -7.27
C GLN A 140 -15.26 -32.66 -8.53
N PRO A 141 -16.28 -32.10 -9.21
CA PRO A 141 -16.04 -31.15 -10.28
C PRO A 141 -15.26 -29.91 -9.80
N ASP A 142 -14.38 -29.37 -10.65
CA ASP A 142 -13.59 -28.17 -10.36
C ASP A 142 -14.43 -26.96 -9.91
N SER A 143 -15.66 -26.85 -10.42
CA SER A 143 -16.60 -25.81 -10.01
C SER A 143 -16.94 -25.86 -8.52
N VAL A 144 -17.07 -27.05 -7.93
CA VAL A 144 -17.35 -27.23 -6.49
C VAL A 144 -16.16 -26.77 -5.66
N LYS A 145 -14.95 -27.17 -6.06
CA LYS A 145 -13.71 -26.74 -5.39
C LYS A 145 -13.57 -25.22 -5.39
N ARG A 146 -13.73 -24.58 -6.57
CA ARG A 146 -13.66 -23.11 -6.69
C ARG A 146 -14.74 -22.41 -5.87
N THR A 147 -15.96 -22.96 -5.80
CA THR A 147 -17.02 -22.40 -4.95
C THR A 147 -16.66 -22.46 -3.47
N VAL A 148 -16.14 -23.58 -2.97
CA VAL A 148 -15.67 -23.71 -1.57
C VAL A 148 -14.55 -22.71 -1.27
N GLU A 149 -13.57 -22.58 -2.15
CA GLU A 149 -12.46 -21.62 -2.01
C GLU A 149 -12.99 -20.17 -1.99
N PHE A 150 -13.87 -19.81 -2.94
CA PHE A 150 -14.46 -18.48 -3.03
C PHE A 150 -15.31 -18.13 -1.81
N VAL A 151 -16.23 -19.00 -1.42
CA VAL A 151 -17.10 -18.79 -0.26
C VAL A 151 -16.26 -18.67 1.00
N SER A 152 -15.25 -19.53 1.16
CA SER A 152 -14.40 -19.49 2.34
C SER A 152 -13.58 -18.19 2.45
N GLU A 153 -13.15 -17.62 1.33
CA GLU A 153 -12.43 -16.33 1.31
C GLU A 153 -13.38 -15.15 1.60
N ARG A 154 -14.53 -15.11 0.93
CA ARG A 154 -15.50 -14.01 1.05
C ARG A 154 -16.17 -13.98 2.42
N VAL A 155 -16.57 -15.11 2.96
CA VAL A 155 -17.21 -15.18 4.28
C VAL A 155 -16.21 -14.86 5.38
N ALA A 156 -14.97 -15.36 5.31
CA ALA A 156 -13.92 -14.99 6.26
C ALA A 156 -13.66 -13.47 6.25
N SER A 157 -13.52 -12.87 5.06
CA SER A 157 -13.34 -11.42 4.91
C SER A 157 -14.52 -10.62 5.49
N GLY A 158 -15.74 -11.07 5.25
CA GLY A 158 -16.96 -10.46 5.79
C GLY A 158 -17.02 -10.54 7.32
N CYS A 159 -16.65 -11.69 7.88
CA CYS A 159 -16.57 -11.88 9.34
C CYS A 159 -15.50 -10.96 9.96
N ILE A 160 -14.32 -10.84 9.33
CA ILE A 160 -13.24 -9.97 9.81
C ILE A 160 -13.70 -8.50 9.83
N LYS A 161 -14.40 -8.03 8.80
CA LYS A 161 -14.95 -6.67 8.77
C LYS A 161 -15.91 -6.42 9.94
N GLU A 162 -16.82 -7.35 10.20
CA GLU A 162 -17.76 -7.24 11.32
C GLU A 162 -17.05 -7.24 12.68
N ILE A 163 -16.00 -8.06 12.83
CA ILE A 163 -15.13 -8.03 14.01
C ILE A 163 -14.50 -6.63 14.17
N CYS A 164 -13.96 -6.06 13.10
CA CYS A 164 -13.26 -4.77 13.12
C CYS A 164 -14.17 -3.58 13.42
N TYR A 165 -15.35 -3.54 12.81
CA TYR A 165 -16.21 -2.36 12.85
C TYR A 165 -17.27 -2.41 13.95
N GLU A 166 -17.74 -3.59 14.33
CA GLU A 166 -18.82 -3.74 15.32
C GLU A 166 -18.30 -4.29 16.66
N ILE A 167 -17.61 -5.44 16.64
CA ILE A 167 -17.32 -6.19 17.87
C ILE A 167 -16.16 -5.55 18.65
N VAL A 168 -15.03 -5.27 18.01
CA VAL A 168 -13.86 -4.69 18.69
C VAL A 168 -14.16 -3.29 19.26
N PRO A 169 -14.80 -2.36 18.50
CA PRO A 169 -15.08 -1.02 19.01
C PRO A 169 -16.11 -1.00 20.15
N SER A 170 -17.16 -1.82 20.07
CA SER A 170 -18.17 -1.91 21.15
C SER A 170 -17.54 -2.44 22.44
N TYR A 171 -16.71 -3.48 22.34
CA TYR A 171 -16.04 -4.07 23.49
C TYR A 171 -15.01 -3.12 24.13
N LYS A 172 -14.26 -2.37 23.31
CA LYS A 172 -13.36 -1.31 23.79
C LYS A 172 -14.10 -0.27 24.64
N LYS A 173 -15.25 0.21 24.18
CA LYS A 173 -16.06 1.19 24.90
C LYS A 173 -16.60 0.64 26.22
N GLU A 174 -17.11 -0.59 26.22
CA GLU A 174 -17.60 -1.26 27.43
C GLU A 174 -16.48 -1.44 28.47
N ALA A 175 -15.32 -1.92 28.03
CA ALA A 175 -14.15 -2.09 28.89
C ALA A 175 -13.68 -0.76 29.49
N MET A 176 -13.70 0.34 28.72
CA MET A 176 -13.39 1.68 29.23
C MET A 176 -14.41 2.17 30.26
N SER A 177 -15.70 1.90 30.06
CA SER A 177 -16.72 2.29 31.03
C SER A 177 -16.48 1.62 32.38
N LYS A 178 -16.16 0.32 32.38
CA LYS A 178 -15.84 -0.43 33.59
C LYS A 178 -14.53 0.06 34.23
N LEU A 179 -13.50 0.29 33.43
CA LEU A 179 -12.22 0.84 33.89
C LEU A 179 -12.37 2.20 34.58
N ARG A 180 -13.25 3.08 34.07
CA ARG A 180 -13.53 4.40 34.67
C ARG A 180 -14.13 4.31 36.08
N HIS A 181 -14.83 3.22 36.40
CA HIS A 181 -15.39 3.00 37.74
C HIS A 181 -14.38 2.34 38.70
N GLU A 182 -13.38 1.62 38.19
CA GLU A 182 -12.43 0.84 38.98
C GLU A 182 -11.10 1.55 39.25
N VAL A 183 -10.70 2.52 38.42
CA VAL A 183 -9.36 3.15 38.50
C VAL A 183 -9.44 4.60 38.96
N ASP A 184 -8.89 4.86 40.15
CA ASP A 184 -8.63 6.22 40.63
C ASP A 184 -7.39 6.80 39.93
N ILE A 185 -7.58 7.94 39.25
CA ILE A 185 -6.67 8.54 38.28
C ILE A 185 -5.42 9.18 38.96
N SER A 186 -5.38 9.20 40.30
CA SER A 186 -4.34 9.87 41.09
C SER A 186 -3.19 8.99 41.61
N SER A 187 -3.18 7.67 41.37
CA SER A 187 -2.15 6.78 41.93
C SER A 187 -0.93 6.56 41.00
N ALA A 188 0.27 6.46 41.56
CA ALA A 188 1.51 6.18 40.79
C ALA A 188 1.55 4.76 40.18
N ASP A 189 0.61 3.90 40.56
CA ASP A 189 0.50 2.48 40.21
C ASP A 189 -0.48 2.20 39.05
N ILE A 190 -0.88 3.25 38.32
CA ILE A 190 -1.89 3.16 37.26
C ILE A 190 -1.39 2.34 36.06
N ALA A 191 -0.11 2.44 35.70
CA ALA A 191 0.43 1.77 34.51
C ALA A 191 0.35 0.23 34.61
N GLU A 192 0.73 -0.35 35.76
CA GLU A 192 0.69 -1.79 35.97
C GLU A 192 -0.75 -2.32 36.05
N LYS A 193 -1.63 -1.58 36.73
CA LYS A 193 -3.07 -1.90 36.80
C LYS A 193 -3.74 -1.85 35.42
N LEU A 194 -3.39 -0.87 34.59
CA LEU A 194 -3.88 -0.77 33.21
C LEU A 194 -3.43 -1.93 32.36
N GLN A 195 -2.16 -2.31 32.44
CA GLN A 195 -1.64 -3.43 31.67
C GLN A 195 -2.34 -4.74 32.05
N ARG A 196 -2.57 -4.99 33.34
CA ARG A 196 -3.34 -6.15 33.83
C ARG A 196 -4.80 -6.10 33.39
N TYR A 197 -5.43 -4.94 33.38
CA TYR A 197 -6.81 -4.79 32.92
C TYR A 197 -6.95 -4.97 31.40
N ALA A 198 -5.99 -4.45 30.63
CA ALA A 198 -5.89 -4.66 29.19
C ALA A 198 -5.73 -6.14 28.85
N GLY A 199 -4.87 -6.87 29.57
CA GLY A 199 -4.72 -8.32 29.41
C GLY A 199 -6.02 -9.09 29.68
N ARG A 200 -6.74 -8.77 30.77
CA ARG A 200 -8.05 -9.38 31.08
C ARG A 200 -9.11 -9.05 30.03
N SER A 201 -9.17 -7.79 29.58
CA SER A 201 -10.10 -7.33 28.55
C SER A 201 -9.83 -8.02 27.21
N HIS A 202 -8.55 -8.20 26.86
CA HIS A 202 -8.14 -8.92 25.67
C HIS A 202 -8.55 -10.40 25.73
N ALA A 203 -8.28 -11.10 26.84
CA ALA A 203 -8.70 -12.50 27.00
C ALA A 203 -10.23 -12.68 26.91
N ASN A 204 -10.98 -11.78 27.54
CA ASN A 204 -12.44 -11.81 27.46
C ASN A 204 -12.95 -11.52 26.05
N LEU A 205 -12.33 -10.58 25.32
CA LEU A 205 -12.65 -10.32 23.91
C LEU A 205 -12.44 -11.57 23.07
N LEU A 206 -11.31 -12.27 23.22
CA LEU A 206 -11.03 -13.50 22.46
C LEU A 206 -12.09 -14.58 22.72
N ASN A 207 -12.53 -14.76 23.97
CA ASN A 207 -13.59 -15.70 24.30
C ASN A 207 -14.92 -15.35 23.63
N VAL A 208 -15.31 -14.07 23.66
CA VAL A 208 -16.56 -13.60 23.02
C VAL A 208 -16.47 -13.68 21.50
N LEU A 209 -15.32 -13.33 20.92
CA LEU A 209 -15.07 -13.43 19.48
C LEU A 209 -15.18 -14.87 18.99
N GLY A 210 -14.65 -15.83 19.76
CA GLY A 210 -14.73 -17.25 19.41
C GLY A 210 -16.17 -17.72 19.18
N GLY A 211 -17.09 -17.36 20.09
CA GLY A 211 -18.50 -17.71 19.98
C GLY A 211 -19.26 -16.92 18.91
N LYS A 212 -19.05 -15.60 18.83
CA LYS A 212 -19.73 -14.76 17.82
C LYS A 212 -19.30 -15.09 16.39
N ALA A 213 -18.00 -15.31 16.17
CA ALA A 213 -17.49 -15.71 14.86
C ALA A 213 -18.11 -17.04 14.41
N GLU A 214 -18.24 -18.00 15.32
CA GLU A 214 -18.84 -19.31 15.03
C GLU A 214 -20.28 -19.20 14.52
N VAL A 215 -21.10 -18.35 15.16
CA VAL A 215 -22.49 -18.11 14.74
C VAL A 215 -22.55 -17.44 13.36
N ILE A 216 -21.72 -16.43 13.12
CA ILE A 216 -21.66 -15.70 11.84
C ILE A 216 -21.22 -16.64 10.71
N LEU A 217 -20.18 -17.44 10.94
CA LEU A 217 -19.65 -18.37 9.95
C LEU A 217 -20.70 -19.44 9.60
N ASN A 218 -21.30 -20.10 10.60
CA ASN A 218 -22.29 -21.15 10.34
C ASN A 218 -23.49 -20.64 9.53
N LEU A 219 -24.02 -19.47 9.87
CA LEU A 219 -25.18 -18.90 9.18
C LEU A 219 -24.86 -18.49 7.73
N ARG A 220 -23.73 -17.80 7.52
CA ARG A 220 -23.35 -17.31 6.19
C ARG A 220 -22.88 -18.41 5.26
N ILE A 221 -22.14 -19.40 5.78
CA ILE A 221 -21.63 -20.51 4.96
C ILE A 221 -22.79 -21.40 4.52
N SER A 222 -23.69 -21.76 5.42
CA SER A 222 -24.84 -22.59 5.06
C SER A 222 -25.67 -21.94 3.95
N ALA A 223 -26.01 -20.65 4.11
CA ALA A 223 -26.77 -19.91 3.10
C ALA A 223 -26.01 -19.77 1.77
N ALA A 224 -24.71 -19.49 1.79
CA ALA A 224 -23.91 -19.32 0.58
C ALA A 224 -23.71 -20.65 -0.18
N MET A 225 -23.49 -21.74 0.54
CA MET A 225 -23.29 -23.07 -0.05
C MET A 225 -24.60 -23.62 -0.62
N GLU A 226 -25.74 -23.35 0.02
CA GLU A 226 -27.06 -23.71 -0.52
C GLU A 226 -27.40 -22.93 -1.80
N ALA A 227 -27.00 -21.66 -1.88
CA ALA A 227 -27.26 -20.81 -3.05
C ALA A 227 -26.33 -21.08 -4.25
N LEU A 228 -25.08 -21.48 -4.02
CA LEU A 228 -24.05 -21.57 -5.05
C LEU A 228 -23.78 -23.00 -5.56
N LEU A 229 -24.12 -24.04 -4.78
CA LEU A 229 -24.01 -25.41 -5.24
C LEU A 229 -25.22 -25.81 -6.08
N SER A 230 -25.00 -26.63 -7.11
CA SER A 230 -26.08 -27.14 -7.94
C SER A 230 -27.10 -27.95 -7.12
N SER A 231 -28.38 -27.86 -7.49
CA SER A 231 -29.45 -28.69 -6.92
C SER A 231 -29.24 -30.19 -7.15
N THR A 232 -28.39 -30.55 -8.11
CA THR A 232 -28.04 -31.94 -8.47
C THR A 232 -27.00 -32.57 -7.54
N VAL A 233 -26.37 -31.81 -6.63
CA VAL A 233 -25.36 -32.33 -5.70
C VAL A 233 -26.04 -33.09 -4.55
N LEU A 234 -25.54 -34.29 -4.24
CA LEU A 234 -25.99 -35.11 -3.12
C LEU A 234 -25.86 -34.37 -1.78
N GLN A 235 -26.83 -34.55 -0.88
CA GLN A 235 -26.83 -33.87 0.42
C GLN A 235 -25.56 -34.16 1.23
N GLN A 236 -25.08 -35.40 1.23
CA GLN A 236 -23.84 -35.79 1.92
C GLN A 236 -22.62 -35.01 1.41
N THR A 237 -22.53 -34.78 0.10
CA THR A 237 -21.45 -33.97 -0.49
C THR A 237 -21.59 -32.50 -0.09
N LYS A 238 -22.82 -31.96 -0.03
CA LYS A 238 -23.08 -30.59 0.46
C LYS A 238 -22.63 -30.44 1.91
N ASP A 239 -22.95 -31.40 2.78
CA ASP A 239 -22.58 -31.36 4.20
C ASP A 239 -21.05 -31.37 4.37
N VAL A 240 -20.34 -32.20 3.59
CA VAL A 240 -18.88 -32.19 3.56
C VAL A 240 -18.34 -30.84 3.04
N CYS A 241 -18.90 -30.30 1.96
CA CYS A 241 -18.48 -28.99 1.44
C CYS A 241 -18.70 -27.86 2.46
N VAL A 242 -19.84 -27.85 3.17
CA VAL A 242 -20.12 -26.89 4.26
C VAL A 242 -19.10 -27.03 5.38
N PHE A 243 -18.83 -28.27 5.82
CA PHE A 243 -17.83 -28.55 6.85
C PHE A 243 -16.43 -28.06 6.46
N LEU A 244 -15.97 -28.36 5.24
CA LEU A 244 -14.67 -27.94 4.74
C LEU A 244 -14.58 -26.41 4.60
N THR A 245 -15.62 -25.78 4.05
CA THR A 245 -15.70 -24.32 3.94
C THR A 245 -15.64 -23.68 5.32
N HIS A 246 -16.37 -24.23 6.30
CA HIS A 246 -16.35 -23.77 7.68
C HIS A 246 -14.94 -23.86 8.29
N ARG A 247 -14.27 -25.01 8.14
CA ARG A 247 -12.91 -25.22 8.65
C ARG A 247 -11.91 -24.23 8.05
N MET A 248 -11.97 -24.00 6.74
CA MET A 248 -11.11 -23.05 6.04
C MET A 248 -11.36 -21.60 6.49
N CYS A 249 -12.64 -21.20 6.59
CA CYS A 249 -13.04 -19.90 7.13
C CYS A 249 -12.49 -19.70 8.55
N ARG A 250 -12.76 -20.66 9.42
CA ARG A 250 -12.40 -20.61 10.83
C ARG A 250 -10.90 -20.45 11.00
N LYS A 251 -10.10 -21.25 10.29
CA LYS A 251 -8.64 -21.15 10.31
C LYS A 251 -8.15 -19.76 9.92
N ARG A 252 -8.66 -19.19 8.82
CA ARG A 252 -8.28 -17.83 8.37
C ARG A 252 -8.67 -16.74 9.37
N VAL A 253 -9.88 -16.82 9.92
CA VAL A 253 -10.35 -15.86 10.93
C VAL A 253 -9.51 -15.96 12.20
N ASP A 254 -9.22 -17.18 12.68
CA ASP A 254 -8.40 -17.38 13.88
C ASP A 254 -6.95 -16.92 13.66
N GLU A 255 -6.36 -17.16 12.48
CA GLU A 255 -5.03 -16.65 12.10
C GLU A 255 -5.00 -15.12 12.05
N TRP A 256 -6.05 -14.51 11.49
CA TRP A 256 -6.18 -13.06 11.45
C TRP A 256 -6.34 -12.47 12.85
N VAL A 257 -7.21 -13.05 13.69
CA VAL A 257 -7.43 -12.60 15.07
C VAL A 257 -6.14 -12.71 15.89
N LYS A 258 -5.38 -13.81 15.77
CA LYS A 258 -4.09 -13.98 16.46
C LYS A 258 -3.05 -12.93 16.06
N SER A 259 -3.03 -12.53 14.80
CA SER A 259 -2.04 -11.57 14.28
C SER A 259 -2.43 -10.12 14.51
N HIS A 260 -3.73 -9.78 14.47
CA HIS A 260 -4.20 -8.40 14.48
C HIS A 260 -4.85 -7.99 15.78
N VAL A 261 -5.48 -8.89 16.54
CA VAL A 261 -6.14 -8.58 17.81
C VAL A 261 -5.14 -8.80 18.95
N THR A 262 -4.13 -7.93 19.07
CA THR A 262 -3.15 -7.99 20.17
C THR A 262 -3.62 -7.24 21.41
N GLN A 263 -2.99 -7.51 22.56
CA GLN A 263 -3.24 -6.78 23.81
C GLN A 263 -2.98 -5.27 23.67
N ASP A 264 -2.04 -4.88 22.80
CA ASP A 264 -1.66 -3.48 22.57
C ASP A 264 -2.81 -2.61 22.08
N ILE A 265 -3.79 -3.21 21.41
CA ILE A 265 -5.00 -2.52 20.98
C ILE A 265 -5.75 -1.91 22.16
N PHE A 266 -5.77 -2.60 23.30
CA PHE A 266 -6.40 -2.09 24.53
C PHE A 266 -5.49 -1.12 25.26
N ILE A 267 -4.19 -1.41 25.35
CA ILE A 267 -3.21 -0.52 26.01
C ILE A 267 -3.23 0.85 25.35
N ASN A 268 -3.03 0.91 24.03
CA ASN A 268 -3.04 2.16 23.27
C ASN A 268 -4.39 2.89 23.37
N TYR A 269 -5.49 2.15 23.39
CA TYR A 269 -6.82 2.75 23.51
C TYR A 269 -7.04 3.35 24.91
N PHE A 270 -6.69 2.63 25.97
CA PHE A 270 -6.83 3.08 27.35
C PHE A 270 -5.91 4.25 27.66
N ASP A 271 -4.65 4.21 27.20
CA ASP A 271 -3.69 5.30 27.38
C ASP A 271 -4.17 6.59 26.73
N ASN A 272 -4.67 6.52 25.50
CA ASN A 272 -5.23 7.68 24.82
C ASN A 272 -6.46 8.24 25.55
N GLU A 273 -7.31 7.38 26.08
CA GLU A 273 -8.52 7.79 26.77
C GLU A 273 -8.24 8.37 28.17
N ILE A 274 -7.23 7.85 28.87
CA ILE A 274 -6.75 8.40 30.14
C ILE A 274 -6.03 9.73 29.95
N LYS A 275 -5.25 9.88 28.86
CA LYS A 275 -4.69 11.19 28.48
C LYS A 275 -5.80 12.22 28.26
N LYS A 276 -6.88 11.85 27.57
CA LYS A 276 -8.06 12.73 27.43
C LYS A 276 -8.72 13.03 28.77
N LEU A 277 -8.85 12.06 29.66
CA LEU A 277 -9.43 12.27 31.00
C LEU A 277 -8.60 13.23 31.86
N LYS A 278 -7.27 13.07 31.86
CA LYS A 278 -6.34 14.01 32.52
C LYS A 278 -6.41 15.42 31.93
N GLN A 279 -6.73 15.53 30.64
CA GLN A 279 -6.98 16.82 29.98
C GLN A 279 -8.37 17.39 30.28
N GLN A 280 -9.36 16.55 30.61
CA GLN A 280 -10.72 16.98 30.97
C GLN A 280 -10.83 17.45 32.43
N THR A 281 -10.02 16.94 33.36
CA THR A 281 -9.97 17.43 34.75
C THR A 281 -9.25 18.77 34.91
N LYS A 282 -8.50 19.23 33.90
CA LYS A 282 -8.17 20.65 33.76
C LYS A 282 -9.41 21.34 33.19
N ALA A 283 -10.11 22.12 34.02
CA ALA A 283 -11.35 22.79 33.69
C ALA A 283 -11.32 23.40 32.28
N LYS A 284 -12.04 22.78 31.34
CA LYS A 284 -12.32 23.38 30.04
C LYS A 284 -13.51 24.32 30.20
N PRO A 285 -13.36 25.64 29.95
CA PRO A 285 -14.52 26.49 29.78
C PRO A 285 -15.32 26.01 28.56
N GLN A 286 -16.65 25.99 28.71
CA GLN A 286 -17.59 25.74 27.61
C GLN A 286 -17.23 26.60 26.39
N PHE A 287 -17.13 25.96 25.22
CA PHE A 287 -16.95 26.60 23.90
C PHE A 287 -15.63 27.35 23.62
N GLY A 288 -14.55 27.10 24.36
CA GLY A 288 -13.21 27.51 23.92
C GLY A 288 -12.56 26.45 23.03
N LEU A 289 -12.02 26.82 21.86
CA LEU A 289 -10.95 26.02 21.23
C LEU A 289 -9.89 25.71 22.31
N PRO A 290 -9.32 24.49 22.35
CA PRO A 290 -8.27 24.19 23.32
C PRO A 290 -7.16 25.24 23.18
N SER A 291 -6.80 25.89 24.29
CA SER A 291 -5.60 26.73 24.39
C SER A 291 -4.41 25.83 24.05
N LEU A 292 -3.93 25.96 22.81
CA LEU A 292 -2.75 25.30 22.28
C LEU A 292 -1.58 26.28 22.20
N GLY A 293 -1.79 27.52 22.62
CA GLY A 293 -0.77 28.57 22.66
C GLY A 293 0.09 28.53 23.90
N LYS A 294 1.18 29.30 23.86
CA LYS A 294 2.21 29.35 24.91
C LYS A 294 1.76 30.15 26.15
N SER A 295 0.71 30.96 26.05
CA SER A 295 0.23 31.79 27.15
C SER A 295 -0.93 31.13 27.93
N ASP A 296 -0.84 31.19 29.27
CA ASP A 296 -1.92 30.73 30.16
C ASP A 296 -3.07 31.77 30.29
N LYS A 297 -2.83 33.01 29.87
CA LYS A 297 -3.80 34.11 29.92
C LYS A 297 -4.25 34.47 28.51
N HIS A 298 -5.56 34.56 28.31
CA HIS A 298 -6.17 35.00 27.06
C HIS A 298 -6.50 36.49 27.12
N ASP A 299 -5.80 37.31 26.33
CA ASP A 299 -6.19 38.70 26.10
C ASP A 299 -7.15 38.80 24.91
N GLY A 300 -8.43 39.06 25.18
CA GLY A 300 -9.45 39.24 24.15
C GLY A 300 -9.39 40.59 23.43
N SER A 301 -8.55 41.53 23.89
CA SER A 301 -8.40 42.87 23.29
C SER A 301 -7.40 42.94 22.14
N THR A 302 -6.54 41.92 22.01
CA THR A 302 -5.55 41.80 20.94
C THR A 302 -6.13 41.08 19.71
N ASP A 303 -5.56 41.37 18.54
CA ASP A 303 -6.02 40.81 17.27
C ASP A 303 -5.90 39.28 17.24
N SER A 304 -6.91 38.59 16.71
CA SER A 304 -6.83 37.14 16.55
C SER A 304 -5.78 36.76 15.49
N GLY A 305 -5.22 35.55 15.59
CA GLY A 305 -4.28 35.06 14.57
C GLY A 305 -4.86 35.08 13.15
N MET A 306 -6.17 34.85 13.01
CA MET A 306 -6.86 35.00 11.72
C MET A 306 -6.89 36.44 11.23
N LYS A 307 -7.22 37.40 12.12
CA LYS A 307 -7.24 38.82 11.79
C LYS A 307 -5.85 39.31 11.35
N ILE A 308 -4.80 38.89 12.04
CA ILE A 308 -3.41 39.17 11.66
C ILE A 308 -3.10 38.65 10.26
N MET A 309 -3.47 37.41 9.95
CA MET A 309 -3.23 36.85 8.62
C MET A 309 -4.01 37.58 7.52
N GLU A 310 -5.23 38.06 7.80
CA GLU A 310 -5.99 38.89 6.87
C GLU A 310 -5.30 40.23 6.61
N LEU A 311 -4.85 40.93 7.66
CA LEU A 311 -4.13 42.21 7.55
C LEU A 311 -2.82 42.04 6.76
N LEU A 312 -2.06 40.97 7.01
CA LEU A 312 -0.86 40.65 6.24
C LEU A 312 -1.16 40.44 4.76
N ARG A 313 -2.22 39.68 4.43
CA ARG A 313 -2.61 39.46 3.03
C ARG A 313 -3.08 40.74 2.36
N GLU A 314 -3.85 41.57 3.07
CA GLU A 314 -4.29 42.89 2.60
C GLU A 314 -3.09 43.77 2.23
N LEU A 315 -2.08 43.84 3.09
CA LEU A 315 -0.86 44.58 2.77
C LEU A 315 -0.07 43.96 1.61
N CYS A 316 0.01 42.63 1.49
CA CYS A 316 0.61 41.97 0.33
C CYS A 316 -0.09 42.38 -0.97
N TRP A 317 -1.43 42.34 -1.00
CA TRP A 317 -2.21 42.75 -2.17
C TRP A 317 -1.98 44.22 -2.52
N ARG A 318 -2.07 45.13 -1.54
CA ARG A 318 -1.82 46.56 -1.75
C ARG A 318 -0.42 46.82 -2.32
N THR A 319 0.58 46.11 -1.81
CA THR A 319 1.98 46.22 -2.26
C THR A 319 2.14 45.79 -3.72
N VAL A 320 1.51 44.68 -4.11
CA VAL A 320 1.55 44.15 -5.49
C VAL A 320 0.79 45.05 -6.47
N GLU A 321 -0.33 45.65 -6.04
CA GLU A 321 -1.10 46.61 -6.85
C GLU A 321 -0.40 47.98 -7.00
N GLY A 322 0.76 48.17 -6.37
CA GLY A 322 1.53 49.41 -6.44
C GLY A 322 0.96 50.53 -5.58
N GLN A 323 0.10 50.22 -4.60
CA GLN A 323 -0.35 51.20 -3.63
C GLN A 323 0.77 51.48 -2.61
N PRO A 324 0.96 52.74 -2.18
CA PRO A 324 1.96 53.05 -1.18
C PRO A 324 1.61 52.39 0.15
N VAL A 325 2.57 51.65 0.71
CA VAL A 325 2.51 51.13 2.07
C VAL A 325 3.50 51.93 2.90
N THR A 326 3.01 52.58 3.95
CA THR A 326 3.82 53.46 4.80
C THR A 326 4.55 52.70 5.90
N GLN A 327 5.68 53.23 6.35
CA GLN A 327 6.42 52.67 7.48
C GLN A 327 5.53 52.55 8.75
N VAL A 328 4.66 53.54 9.00
CA VAL A 328 3.77 53.55 10.19
C VAL A 328 2.79 52.38 10.16
N GLU A 329 2.18 52.10 9.00
CA GLU A 329 1.30 50.95 8.83
C GLU A 329 2.03 49.63 9.13
N ILE A 330 3.26 49.47 8.62
CA ILE A 330 4.07 48.27 8.86
C ILE A 330 4.38 48.11 10.35
N PHE A 331 4.81 49.17 11.04
CA PHE A 331 5.07 49.11 12.48
C PHE A 331 3.84 48.76 13.29
N SER A 332 2.68 49.36 12.96
CA SER A 332 1.43 49.07 13.66
C SER A 332 1.06 47.59 13.54
N LEU A 333 1.24 46.99 12.37
CA LEU A 333 0.99 45.57 12.15
C LEU A 333 1.98 44.69 12.92
N LEU A 334 3.27 45.00 12.88
CA LEU A 334 4.29 44.22 13.61
C LEU A 334 4.04 44.24 15.12
N GLU A 335 3.61 45.38 15.67
CA GLU A 335 3.23 45.50 17.08
C GLU A 335 1.95 44.72 17.40
N SER A 336 0.94 44.74 16.52
CA SER A 336 -0.24 43.87 16.64
C SER A 336 0.14 42.39 16.64
N ILE A 337 1.11 41.97 15.80
CA ILE A 337 1.61 40.59 15.78
C ILE A 337 2.29 40.24 17.10
N ARG A 338 3.17 41.11 17.58
CA ARG A 338 3.93 40.93 18.82
C ARG A 338 3.01 40.78 20.03
N THR A 339 2.08 41.72 20.21
CA THR A 339 1.12 41.71 21.32
C THR A 339 0.22 40.47 21.27
N SER A 340 -0.13 40.01 20.08
CA SER A 340 -0.94 38.79 19.92
C SER A 340 -0.14 37.53 20.25
N PHE A 341 1.12 37.41 19.82
CA PHE A 341 1.98 36.26 20.18
C PHE A 341 2.21 36.13 21.69
N GLU A 342 2.30 37.25 22.40
CA GLU A 342 2.50 37.29 23.86
C GLU A 342 1.19 37.12 24.65
N GLY A 343 0.10 37.72 24.16
CA GLY A 343 -1.16 37.87 24.90
C GLY A 343 -2.21 36.81 24.64
N ARG A 344 -2.14 36.06 23.53
CA ARG A 344 -3.21 35.17 23.09
C ARG A 344 -2.91 33.68 23.28
N CYS A 345 -3.77 33.02 24.05
CA CYS A 345 -3.63 31.60 24.34
C CYS A 345 -4.09 30.68 23.19
N ASP A 346 -4.80 31.22 22.19
CA ASP A 346 -5.25 30.49 21.00
C ASP A 346 -4.18 30.44 19.89
N ILE A 347 -3.08 31.19 20.02
CA ILE A 347 -1.98 31.19 19.05
C ILE A 347 -0.98 30.09 19.40
N ASN A 348 -1.07 28.98 18.68
CA ASN A 348 -0.13 27.84 18.79
C ASN A 348 1.06 27.98 17.83
N ASP A 349 2.06 27.09 17.97
CA ASP A 349 3.26 27.11 17.13
C ASP A 349 2.96 27.03 15.63
N CYS A 350 1.89 26.33 15.22
CA CYS A 350 1.48 26.25 13.81
C CYS A 350 0.98 27.61 13.29
N ILE A 351 0.18 28.32 14.09
CA ILE A 351 -0.33 29.66 13.75
C ILE A 351 0.83 30.66 13.73
N THR A 352 1.72 30.60 14.72
CA THR A 352 2.95 31.41 14.76
C THR A 352 3.82 31.19 13.53
N LEU A 353 4.02 29.93 13.10
CA LEU A 353 4.75 29.60 11.88
C LEU A 353 4.04 30.14 10.62
N ALA A 354 2.71 29.99 10.54
CA ALA A 354 1.93 30.48 9.40
C ALA A 354 1.98 32.00 9.26
N ILE A 355 1.85 32.74 10.37
CA ILE A 355 1.98 34.19 10.41
C ILE A 355 3.39 34.61 10.01
N ASN A 356 4.43 33.97 10.55
CA ASN A 356 5.82 34.31 10.21
C ASN A 356 6.17 34.00 8.73
N LYS A 357 5.62 32.94 8.13
CA LYS A 357 5.77 32.68 6.69
C LYS A 357 5.10 33.76 5.84
N LEU A 358 3.89 34.18 6.19
CA LEU A 358 3.20 35.28 5.52
C LEU A 358 3.93 36.62 5.71
N LEU A 359 4.50 36.85 6.90
CA LEU A 359 5.31 38.02 7.19
C LEU A 359 6.57 38.06 6.32
N LEU A 360 7.25 36.92 6.13
CA LEU A 360 8.42 36.84 5.23
C LEU A 360 8.03 37.16 3.78
N ASP A 361 6.93 36.56 3.29
CA ASP A 361 6.38 36.85 1.96
C ASP A 361 6.07 38.36 1.80
N PHE A 362 5.43 38.96 2.81
CA PHE A 362 5.13 40.40 2.83
C PHE A 362 6.40 41.26 2.77
N ILE A 363 7.40 40.98 3.62
CA ILE A 363 8.63 41.77 3.68
C ILE A 363 9.39 41.70 2.35
N ILE A 364 9.44 40.53 1.70
CA ILE A 364 10.09 40.39 0.38
C ILE A 364 9.35 41.21 -0.68
N LEU A 365 8.01 41.19 -0.68
CA LEU A 365 7.21 42.04 -1.56
C LEU A 365 7.42 43.53 -1.27
N ALA A 366 7.45 43.92 0.00
CA ALA A 366 7.66 45.30 0.40
C ALA A 366 9.07 45.80 0.02
N ILE A 367 10.11 44.96 0.13
CA ILE A 367 11.45 45.28 -0.36
C ILE A 367 11.46 45.47 -1.89
N ALA A 368 10.71 44.65 -2.63
CA ALA A 368 10.66 44.74 -4.10
C ALA A 368 9.89 45.98 -4.60
N HIS A 369 8.75 46.30 -4.00
CA HIS A 369 7.83 47.33 -4.52
C HIS A 369 7.87 48.66 -3.76
N SER A 370 8.23 48.65 -2.47
CA SER A 370 8.22 49.81 -1.58
C SER A 370 9.45 49.85 -0.64
N PRO A 371 10.69 49.84 -1.18
CA PRO A 371 11.90 49.72 -0.38
C PRO A 371 12.09 50.87 0.63
N ASP A 372 11.55 52.06 0.33
CA ASP A 372 11.65 53.25 1.18
C ASP A 372 10.94 53.10 2.54
N SER A 373 9.97 52.18 2.63
CA SER A 373 9.24 51.90 3.87
C SER A 373 9.91 50.85 4.76
N ILE A 374 10.96 50.18 4.26
CA ILE A 374 11.69 49.13 4.98
C ILE A 374 12.95 49.72 5.60
N THR A 375 12.84 50.13 6.87
CA THR A 375 13.95 50.65 7.67
C THR A 375 14.60 49.56 8.50
N THR A 376 15.78 49.84 9.06
CA THR A 376 16.49 48.94 9.98
C THR A 376 15.66 48.55 11.20
N ASP A 377 14.81 49.46 11.67
CA ASP A 377 13.93 49.24 12.82
C ASP A 377 12.82 48.22 12.48
N VAL A 378 12.27 48.28 11.25
CA VAL A 378 11.28 47.29 10.75
C VAL A 378 11.92 45.92 10.73
N VAL A 379 13.12 45.82 10.14
CA VAL A 379 13.87 44.57 10.02
C VAL A 379 14.18 43.98 11.40
N SER A 380 14.62 44.82 12.35
CA SER A 380 14.90 44.41 13.73
C SER A 380 13.67 43.80 14.40
N MET A 381 12.51 44.44 14.25
CA MET A 381 11.25 43.95 14.80
C MET A 381 10.81 42.62 14.14
N CYS A 382 11.01 42.45 12.84
CA CYS A 382 10.79 41.15 12.18
C CYS A 382 11.67 40.05 12.77
N CYS A 383 12.96 40.30 13.03
CA CYS A 383 13.85 39.32 13.66
C CYS A 383 13.36 38.88 15.05
N VAL A 384 12.82 39.81 15.85
CA VAL A 384 12.21 39.49 17.15
C VAL A 384 11.01 38.54 16.99
N LEU A 385 10.15 38.80 16.01
CA LEU A 385 8.98 37.95 15.73
C LEU A 385 9.37 36.57 15.18
N TYR A 386 10.40 36.49 14.35
CA TYR A 386 10.90 35.21 13.83
C TYR A 386 11.46 34.34 14.96
N ARG A 387 12.17 34.90 15.94
CA ARG A 387 12.65 34.16 17.12
C ARG A 387 11.53 33.56 17.97
N ALA A 388 10.33 34.13 17.94
CA ALA A 388 9.19 33.56 18.66
C ALA A 388 8.68 32.23 18.04
N CYS A 389 9.11 31.91 16.81
CA CYS A 389 8.79 30.68 16.11
C CYS A 389 9.67 29.52 16.60
N GLY A 390 9.05 28.41 17.02
CA GLY A 390 9.78 27.22 17.48
C GLY A 390 10.41 26.38 16.35
N ASN A 391 10.02 26.59 15.09
CA ASN A 391 10.52 25.83 13.93
C ASN A 391 10.98 26.79 12.83
N LEU A 392 12.19 27.33 13.01
CA LEU A 392 12.83 28.27 12.09
C LEU A 392 13.31 27.62 10.79
N ASP A 393 13.63 26.32 10.80
CA ASP A 393 14.20 25.60 9.66
C ASP A 393 13.35 25.73 8.38
N GLU A 394 12.02 25.67 8.49
CA GLU A 394 11.15 25.82 7.33
C GLU A 394 11.10 27.26 6.79
N LEU A 395 11.19 28.25 7.67
CA LEU A 395 11.17 29.66 7.27
C LEU A 395 12.48 30.03 6.56
N VAL A 396 13.60 29.64 7.17
CA VAL A 396 14.95 29.94 6.70
C VAL A 396 15.23 29.35 5.32
N LYS A 397 14.78 28.12 5.05
CA LYS A 397 14.95 27.45 3.74
C LYS A 397 14.29 28.15 2.56
N THR A 398 13.31 29.01 2.82
CA THR A 398 12.53 29.66 1.76
C THR A 398 13.09 31.02 1.34
N ILE A 399 13.98 31.62 2.13
CA ILE A 399 14.47 33.00 1.94
C ILE A 399 15.04 33.19 0.54
N PHE A 400 15.99 32.36 0.13
CA PHE A 400 16.65 32.47 -1.17
C PHE A 400 15.92 31.74 -2.30
N SER A 401 14.66 31.32 -2.13
CA SER A 401 13.95 30.55 -3.15
C SER A 401 13.87 31.25 -4.52
N PRO A 402 13.81 30.51 -5.64
CA PRO A 402 13.73 31.11 -6.98
C PRO A 402 12.55 32.09 -7.15
N ARG A 403 11.43 31.83 -6.46
CA ARG A 403 10.27 32.73 -6.39
C ARG A 403 10.65 34.08 -5.79
N ASN A 404 11.29 34.08 -4.62
CA ASN A 404 11.65 35.31 -3.92
C ASN A 404 12.68 36.12 -4.70
N MET A 405 13.66 35.44 -5.29
CA MET A 405 14.67 36.09 -6.13
C MET A 405 14.05 36.69 -7.39
N PHE A 406 13.06 36.01 -7.99
CA PHE A 406 12.30 36.56 -9.10
C PHE A 406 11.51 37.82 -8.67
N VAL A 407 10.81 37.79 -7.53
CA VAL A 407 10.08 38.95 -7.01
C VAL A 407 11.00 40.15 -6.79
N LEU A 408 12.16 39.95 -6.17
CA LEU A 408 13.14 41.02 -5.97
C LEU A 408 13.68 41.58 -7.29
N SER A 409 13.83 40.72 -8.32
CA SER A 409 14.25 41.14 -9.66
C SER A 409 13.22 42.01 -10.40
N MET A 410 11.96 42.00 -9.96
CA MET A 410 10.87 42.82 -10.52
C MET A 410 10.80 44.24 -9.93
N SER A 411 11.73 44.59 -9.02
CA SER A 411 11.77 45.91 -8.39
C SER A 411 11.96 47.04 -9.40
N SER A 412 11.23 48.14 -9.21
CA SER A 412 11.40 49.38 -9.97
C SER A 412 12.68 50.15 -9.57
N VAL A 413 13.24 49.87 -8.39
CA VAL A 413 14.43 50.53 -7.84
C VAL A 413 15.43 49.46 -7.35
N PRO A 414 16.09 48.75 -8.27
CA PRO A 414 16.86 47.55 -7.94
C PRO A 414 17.98 47.81 -6.92
N GLU A 415 18.72 48.93 -7.02
CA GLU A 415 19.80 49.21 -6.08
C GLU A 415 19.35 49.35 -4.62
N ARG A 416 18.18 49.98 -4.39
CA ARG A 416 17.62 50.14 -3.04
C ARG A 416 17.05 48.83 -2.54
N SER A 417 16.31 48.09 -3.37
CA SER A 417 15.78 46.78 -3.00
C SER A 417 16.90 45.79 -2.66
N THR A 418 17.99 45.77 -3.43
CA THR A 418 19.21 44.98 -3.12
C THR A 418 19.80 45.38 -1.76
N ASN A 419 19.90 46.68 -1.47
CA ASN A 419 20.40 47.16 -0.17
C ASN A 419 19.49 46.75 1.00
N CYS A 420 18.17 46.94 0.88
CA CYS A 420 17.22 46.57 1.92
C CYS A 420 17.23 45.04 2.14
N PHE A 421 17.34 44.26 1.08
CA PHE A 421 17.47 42.81 1.20
C PHE A 421 18.78 42.41 1.87
N ALA A 422 19.91 43.03 1.53
CA ALA A 422 21.19 42.81 2.20
C ALA A 422 21.13 43.13 3.70
N VAL A 423 20.46 44.24 4.07
CA VAL A 423 20.23 44.62 5.49
C VAL A 423 19.38 43.57 6.21
N LEU A 424 18.36 43.00 5.57
CA LEU A 424 17.56 41.91 6.13
C LEU A 424 18.43 40.67 6.39
N ILE A 425 19.26 40.27 5.42
CA ILE A 425 20.15 39.10 5.57
C ILE A 425 21.19 39.34 6.68
N ASP A 426 21.81 40.51 6.72
CA ASP A 426 22.77 40.86 7.78
C ASP A 426 22.11 40.84 9.17
N ALA A 427 20.87 41.32 9.29
CA ALA A 427 20.13 41.29 10.55
C ALA A 427 19.75 39.85 10.98
N LEU A 428 19.43 38.96 10.02
CA LEU A 428 19.14 37.55 10.28
C LEU A 428 20.40 36.80 10.74
N LEU A 429 21.55 37.07 10.10
CA LEU A 429 22.86 36.53 10.49
C LEU A 429 23.24 36.99 11.90
N GLN A 430 23.17 38.30 12.18
CA GLN A 430 23.45 38.86 13.51
C GLN A 430 22.50 38.33 14.59
N SER A 431 21.29 37.93 14.19
CA SER A 431 20.29 37.41 15.11
C SER A 431 20.42 35.91 15.39
N GLU A 432 21.42 35.23 14.79
CA GLU A 432 21.61 33.77 14.79
C GLU A 432 20.41 32.98 14.23
N LEU A 433 19.59 33.64 13.39
CA LEU A 433 18.42 33.03 12.75
C LEU A 433 18.76 32.33 11.44
N LEU A 434 19.94 32.64 10.87
CA LEU A 434 20.43 32.12 9.60
C LEU A 434 21.93 31.90 9.74
N THR A 435 22.46 30.81 9.19
CA THR A 435 23.88 30.51 9.19
C THR A 435 24.50 30.69 7.80
N HIS A 436 25.81 30.96 7.73
CA HIS A 436 26.53 31.08 6.46
C HIS A 436 26.41 29.82 5.59
N ALA A 437 26.45 28.63 6.19
CA ALA A 437 26.30 27.36 5.49
C ALA A 437 24.93 27.21 4.81
N GLU A 438 23.86 27.67 5.48
CA GLU A 438 22.50 27.64 4.93
C GLU A 438 22.33 28.60 3.76
N ILE A 439 22.95 29.79 3.83
CA ILE A 439 22.97 30.74 2.70
C ILE A 439 23.63 30.09 1.49
N LEU A 440 24.83 29.53 1.66
CA LEU A 440 25.57 28.89 0.57
C LEU A 440 24.78 27.74 -0.06
N SER A 441 24.18 26.89 0.77
CA SER A 441 23.32 25.79 0.31
C SER A 441 22.13 26.28 -0.52
N GLN A 442 21.43 27.31 -0.06
CA GLN A 442 20.27 27.83 -0.78
C GLN A 442 20.66 28.57 -2.07
N VAL A 443 21.75 29.33 -2.06
CA VAL A 443 22.27 30.04 -3.24
C VAL A 443 22.70 29.05 -4.32
N LEU A 444 23.39 27.97 -3.95
CA LEU A 444 23.77 26.90 -4.89
C LEU A 444 22.55 26.27 -5.57
N ASN A 445 21.47 26.06 -4.82
CA ASN A 445 20.22 25.51 -5.33
C ASN A 445 19.44 26.48 -6.25
N CYS A 446 19.74 27.78 -6.21
CA CYS A 446 19.03 28.80 -6.99
C CYS A 446 19.77 29.26 -8.25
N ASN A 447 21.02 28.82 -8.46
CA ASN A 447 21.93 29.27 -9.53
C ASN A 447 21.57 28.83 -10.97
N ALA A 448 20.29 28.64 -11.30
CA ALA A 448 19.86 28.22 -12.64
C ALA A 448 19.76 29.38 -13.67
N ASN A 449 19.85 30.66 -13.25
CA ASN A 449 19.61 31.81 -14.15
C ASN A 449 20.68 32.91 -13.98
N GLN A 450 21.26 33.37 -15.08
CA GLN A 450 22.37 34.33 -15.15
C GLN A 450 22.01 35.73 -14.60
N ALA A 451 20.74 36.13 -14.65
CA ALA A 451 20.27 37.37 -14.03
C ALA A 451 20.21 37.27 -12.50
N LEU A 452 19.83 36.09 -11.98
CA LEU A 452 19.77 35.82 -10.54
C LEU A 452 21.17 35.72 -9.94
N SER A 453 22.13 35.14 -10.66
CA SER A 453 23.52 35.05 -10.18
C SER A 453 24.18 36.43 -10.01
N LYS A 454 23.85 37.40 -10.87
CA LYS A 454 24.36 38.77 -10.76
C LYS A 454 23.76 39.51 -9.57
N PHE A 455 22.44 39.40 -9.38
CA PHE A 455 21.74 39.99 -8.23
C PHE A 455 22.24 39.40 -6.91
N LEU A 456 22.37 38.07 -6.85
CA LEU A 456 22.92 37.37 -5.67
C LEU A 456 24.36 37.80 -5.37
N GLY A 457 25.20 37.95 -6.39
CA GLY A 457 26.55 38.49 -6.23
C GLY A 457 26.56 39.90 -5.64
N GLU A 458 25.66 40.78 -6.08
CA GLU A 458 25.53 42.14 -5.54
C GLU A 458 25.02 42.14 -4.09
N VAL A 459 24.02 41.32 -3.74
CA VAL A 459 23.54 41.17 -2.35
C VAL A 459 24.67 40.70 -1.44
N LEU A 460 25.35 39.60 -1.82
CA LEU A 460 26.42 39.01 -1.01
C LEU A 460 27.62 39.95 -0.86
N SER A 461 27.94 40.77 -1.87
CA SER A 461 29.01 41.77 -1.78
C SER A 461 28.69 42.94 -0.83
N ARG A 462 27.41 43.19 -0.56
CA ARG A 462 26.92 44.30 0.27
C ARG A 462 26.61 43.86 1.69
N CYS A 463 26.28 42.59 1.89
CA CYS A 463 26.27 41.98 3.21
C CYS A 463 27.68 42.06 3.81
N LYS A 464 27.81 42.39 5.10
CA LYS A 464 29.10 42.34 5.82
C LYS A 464 29.52 40.89 6.10
N ILE A 465 29.45 40.03 5.10
CA ILE A 465 29.97 38.67 5.14
C ILE A 465 31.49 38.84 5.06
N LYS A 466 32.17 38.77 6.21
CA LYS A 466 33.61 38.58 6.20
C LYS A 466 33.86 37.30 5.41
N THR A 467 34.47 37.42 4.24
CA THR A 467 35.02 36.31 3.47
C THR A 467 36.23 35.77 4.24
N GLU A 468 35.96 35.05 5.31
CA GLU A 468 36.89 34.16 6.00
C GLU A 468 36.13 32.85 6.20
N ASP A 469 35.86 32.16 5.09
CA ASP A 469 35.85 30.69 4.92
C ASP A 469 35.47 30.31 3.48
#